data_AF-A0A2A9FEX1-F1
#
_entry.id   AF-A0A2A9FEX1-F1
#
_cell.length_a   1.000
_cell.length_b   1.000
_cell.length_c   1.000
_cell.angle_alpha   90.00
_cell.angle_beta   90.00
_cell.angle_gamma   90.00
#
_symmetry.space_group_name_H-M   'P 1'
#
loop_
_entity.id
_entity.type
_entity.pdbx_description
1 polymer ?
#
loop_
_entity_poly.entity_id
_entity_poly.type
_entity_poly.pdbx_seq_one_letter_code
_entity_poly.pdbx_strand_id
1 'polypeptide(L)'
;MNEAETALWWARVRAAGPQCVSPNSTFPAGMLRLVEPDVTAVWLLTVVPEGARPSVSEELGLPALTVEKPNDTARVLAACLRCCWAEPTGPIWPGMPASKDEVAAVFGEITNRDEAASNRALLEAIRRLAGAAWLLWDEPGQTVSLGPRVAAWGSADLSTLRELWRMLPSFAEIGRSDAGGLR
;
A
#
# COMPACT_ATOMS: atom_id res chain seq x y z
N MET A 1 -20.20 23.40 2.05
CA MET A 1 -20.57 22.14 1.38
C MET A 1 -21.91 21.70 1.93
N ASN A 2 -22.86 21.39 1.06
CA ASN A 2 -24.20 20.97 1.44
C ASN A 2 -24.29 19.45 1.67
N GLU A 3 -25.46 18.98 2.11
CA GLU A 3 -25.70 17.58 2.44
C GLU A 3 -25.57 16.65 1.21
N ALA A 4 -26.07 17.08 0.05
CA ALA A 4 -26.00 16.29 -1.18
C ALA A 4 -24.54 16.12 -1.67
N GLU A 5 -23.73 17.17 -1.59
CA GLU A 5 -22.30 17.14 -1.90
C GLU A 5 -21.55 16.21 -0.94
N THR A 6 -21.89 16.25 0.35
CA THR A 6 -21.34 15.36 1.37
C THR A 6 -21.69 13.91 1.07
N ALA A 7 -22.96 13.61 0.79
CA ALA A 7 -23.42 12.27 0.46
C ALA A 7 -22.73 11.71 -0.81
N LEU A 8 -22.54 12.56 -1.82
CA LEU A 8 -21.83 12.20 -3.05
C LEU A 8 -20.35 11.86 -2.77
N TRP A 9 -19.67 12.62 -1.90
CA TRP A 9 -18.32 12.30 -1.49
C TRP A 9 -18.23 10.93 -0.82
N TRP A 10 -19.09 10.66 0.15
CA TRP A 10 -19.14 9.36 0.81
C TRP A 10 -19.47 8.22 -0.16
N ALA A 11 -20.37 8.45 -1.13
CA ALA A 11 -20.68 7.47 -2.16
C ALA A 11 -19.47 7.17 -3.06
N ARG A 12 -18.70 8.19 -3.48
CA ARG A 12 -17.48 8.02 -4.27
C ARG A 12 -16.43 7.22 -3.52
N VAL A 13 -16.15 7.57 -2.26
CA VAL A 13 -15.13 6.86 -1.48
C VAL A 13 -15.51 5.41 -1.24
N ARG A 14 -16.80 5.11 -1.01
CA ARG A 14 -17.27 3.71 -0.90
C ARG A 14 -17.15 2.95 -2.22
N ALA A 15 -17.51 3.58 -3.33
CA ALA A 15 -17.53 2.92 -4.64
C ALA A 15 -16.12 2.69 -5.22
N ALA A 16 -15.20 3.64 -5.02
CA ALA A 16 -13.90 3.67 -5.70
C ALA A 16 -12.69 3.66 -4.74
N GLY A 17 -12.91 3.71 -3.42
CA GLY A 17 -11.83 3.80 -2.43
C GLY A 17 -11.29 5.24 -2.26
N PRO A 18 -10.04 5.40 -1.78
CA PRO A 18 -9.41 6.70 -1.57
C PRO A 18 -9.55 7.62 -2.79
N GLN A 19 -9.86 8.89 -2.55
CA GLN A 19 -10.06 9.87 -3.62
C GLN A 19 -8.89 10.84 -3.68
N CYS A 20 -8.28 10.98 -4.87
CA CYS A 20 -7.24 11.97 -5.12
C CYS A 20 -7.88 13.26 -5.65
N VAL A 21 -7.60 14.38 -4.98
CA VAL A 21 -8.21 15.69 -5.26
C VAL A 21 -7.17 16.80 -5.25
N SER A 22 -7.55 17.96 -5.80
CA SER A 22 -6.71 19.16 -5.70
C SER A 22 -6.57 19.59 -4.24
N PRO A 23 -5.42 20.16 -3.82
CA PRO A 23 -5.23 20.67 -2.47
C PRO A 23 -6.26 21.71 -2.01
N ASN A 24 -6.86 22.43 -2.98
CA ASN A 24 -7.86 23.48 -2.76
C ASN A 24 -9.31 22.97 -2.84
N SER A 25 -9.54 21.66 -3.07
CA SER A 25 -10.88 21.09 -3.14
C SER A 25 -11.56 21.08 -1.77
N THR A 26 -12.87 21.37 -1.75
CA THR A 26 -13.70 21.19 -0.55
C THR A 26 -14.05 19.71 -0.35
N PHE A 27 -14.00 19.22 0.89
CA PHE A 27 -14.29 17.83 1.25
C PHE A 27 -15.05 17.76 2.59
N PRO A 28 -15.75 16.65 2.89
CA PRO A 28 -16.48 16.47 4.14
C PRO A 28 -15.57 16.37 5.36
N ALA A 29 -16.06 16.94 6.47
CA ALA A 29 -15.50 16.67 7.78
C ALA A 29 -15.54 15.16 8.10
N GLY A 30 -14.56 14.67 8.85
CA GLY A 30 -14.46 13.26 9.24
C GLY A 30 -13.71 12.36 8.26
N MET A 31 -13.28 12.88 7.10
CA MET A 31 -12.32 12.16 6.23
C MET A 31 -10.88 12.41 6.66
N LEU A 32 -10.04 11.39 6.59
CA LEU A 32 -8.59 11.55 6.70
C LEU A 32 -8.07 12.20 5.43
N ARG A 33 -7.30 13.26 5.64
CA ARG A 33 -6.68 14.05 4.59
C ARG A 33 -5.17 13.81 4.61
N LEU A 34 -4.64 13.29 3.51
CA LEU A 34 -3.22 13.02 3.32
C LEU A 34 -2.70 13.87 2.17
N VAL A 35 -1.71 14.74 2.42
CA VAL A 35 -1.13 15.64 1.42
C VAL A 35 0.12 15.02 0.80
N GLU A 36 0.13 14.79 -0.51
CA GLU A 36 1.30 14.21 -1.18
C GLU A 36 2.57 15.01 -0.87
N PRO A 37 3.75 14.36 -0.81
CA PRO A 37 5.00 15.03 -0.44
C PRO A 37 5.35 16.23 -1.34
N ASP A 38 4.91 16.22 -2.60
CA ASP A 38 5.11 17.31 -3.56
C ASP A 38 3.99 18.37 -3.53
N VAL A 39 2.98 18.20 -2.66
CA VAL A 39 1.83 19.09 -2.48
C VAL A 39 0.98 19.25 -3.75
N THR A 40 1.10 18.33 -4.71
CA THR A 40 0.33 18.41 -5.97
C THR A 40 -1.09 17.88 -5.80
N ALA A 41 -1.27 16.90 -4.91
CA ALA A 41 -2.57 16.32 -4.63
C ALA A 41 -2.81 16.01 -3.15
N VAL A 42 -4.08 15.75 -2.86
CA VAL A 42 -4.57 15.36 -1.55
C VAL A 42 -5.39 14.09 -1.68
N TRP A 43 -5.10 13.11 -0.85
CA TRP A 43 -5.88 11.90 -0.72
C TRP A 43 -6.89 12.02 0.41
N LEU A 44 -8.14 11.65 0.11
CA LEU A 44 -9.24 11.61 1.05
C LEU A 44 -9.63 10.15 1.30
N LEU A 45 -9.64 9.75 2.57
CA LEU A 45 -9.94 8.39 3.00
C LEU A 45 -11.03 8.37 4.05
N THR A 46 -11.85 7.32 4.03
CA THR A 46 -12.64 6.93 5.19
C THR A 46 -11.72 6.37 6.27
N VAL A 47 -11.78 6.91 7.48
CA VAL A 47 -11.18 6.25 8.65
C VAL A 47 -12.28 5.47 9.34
N VAL A 48 -12.05 4.17 9.47
CA VAL A 48 -12.88 3.36 10.36
C VAL A 48 -12.33 3.57 11.78
N PRO A 49 -13.17 3.91 12.77
CA PRO A 49 -12.71 4.07 14.15
C PRO A 49 -11.96 2.83 14.66
N GLU A 50 -10.88 3.04 15.41
CA GLU A 50 -10.07 1.96 15.98
C GLU A 50 -10.97 1.09 16.89
N GLY A 51 -11.02 -0.22 16.64
CA GLY A 51 -11.89 -1.17 17.34
C GLY A 51 -13.26 -1.43 16.69
N ALA A 52 -13.56 -0.82 15.54
CA ALA A 52 -14.72 -1.25 14.75
C ALA A 52 -14.54 -2.69 14.29
N ARG A 53 -15.59 -3.51 14.46
CA ARG A 53 -15.56 -4.91 14.04
C ARG A 53 -15.51 -5.00 12.50
N PRO A 54 -14.94 -6.06 11.91
CA PRO A 54 -14.98 -6.27 10.46
C PRO A 54 -16.40 -6.17 9.86
N SER A 55 -17.42 -6.57 10.62
CA SER A 55 -18.84 -6.43 10.25
C SER A 55 -19.28 -4.97 10.04
N VAL A 56 -18.64 -4.00 10.70
CA VAL A 56 -18.89 -2.57 10.50
C VAL A 56 -18.35 -2.12 9.15
N SER A 57 -17.20 -2.66 8.71
CA SER A 57 -16.67 -2.40 7.37
C SER A 57 -17.58 -2.97 6.28
N GLU A 58 -18.16 -4.16 6.49
CA GLU A 58 -19.16 -4.75 5.61
C GLU A 58 -20.45 -3.92 5.56
N GLU A 59 -20.96 -3.48 6.72
CA GLU A 59 -22.14 -2.63 6.83
C GLU A 59 -21.95 -1.25 6.17
N LEU A 60 -20.73 -0.69 6.27
CA LEU A 60 -20.36 0.56 5.60
C LEU A 60 -20.10 0.39 4.09
N GLY A 61 -20.18 -0.84 3.55
CA GLY A 61 -19.89 -1.14 2.15
C GLY A 61 -18.45 -0.82 1.77
N LEU A 62 -17.52 -0.85 2.74
CA LEU A 62 -16.11 -0.68 2.46
C LEU A 62 -15.61 -1.98 1.83
N PRO A 63 -14.96 -1.92 0.65
CA PRO A 63 -14.55 -3.13 -0.05
C PRO A 63 -13.59 -3.94 0.85
N ALA A 64 -13.95 -5.19 1.14
CA ALA A 64 -13.06 -6.13 1.81
C ALA A 64 -11.78 -6.28 0.97
N LEU A 65 -10.65 -5.93 1.55
CA LEU A 65 -9.40 -5.80 0.81
C LEU A 65 -8.82 -7.20 0.63
N THR A 66 -8.60 -7.61 -0.61
CA THR A 66 -8.16 -8.96 -1.03
C THR A 66 -6.74 -9.33 -0.56
N VAL A 67 -6.22 -8.61 0.44
CA VAL A 67 -4.99 -8.88 1.19
C VAL A 67 -5.26 -9.87 2.35
N GLU A 68 -6.52 -10.10 2.73
CA GLU A 68 -6.90 -10.99 3.84
C GLU A 68 -6.58 -12.48 3.61
N LYS A 69 -6.26 -12.88 2.37
CA LYS A 69 -5.82 -14.25 2.05
C LYS A 69 -4.33 -14.27 1.70
N PRO A 70 -3.54 -15.25 2.20
CA PRO A 70 -2.15 -15.46 1.77
C PRO A 70 -2.08 -15.80 0.27
N ASN A 71 -2.00 -14.77 -0.57
CA ASN A 71 -1.93 -14.86 -2.02
C ASN A 71 -0.79 -13.98 -2.54
N ASP A 72 -0.50 -14.05 -3.83
CA ASP A 72 0.62 -13.29 -4.41
C ASP A 72 0.43 -11.78 -4.26
N THR A 73 -0.81 -11.28 -4.22
CA THR A 73 -1.11 -9.86 -3.93
C THR A 73 -0.64 -9.47 -2.53
N ALA A 74 -0.90 -10.28 -1.51
CA ALA A 74 -0.46 -10.02 -0.14
C ALA A 74 1.07 -10.10 0.00
N ARG A 75 1.70 -11.07 -0.67
CA ARG A 75 3.17 -11.21 -0.69
C ARG A 75 3.86 -10.05 -1.41
N VAL A 76 3.28 -9.56 -2.51
CA VAL A 76 3.79 -8.38 -3.22
C VAL A 76 3.63 -7.13 -2.36
N LEU A 77 2.51 -6.97 -1.65
CA LEU A 77 2.37 -5.86 -0.70
C LEU A 77 3.44 -5.94 0.40
N ALA A 78 3.73 -7.14 0.92
CA ALA A 78 4.80 -7.35 1.91
C ALA A 78 6.20 -6.98 1.35
N ALA A 79 6.51 -7.37 0.11
CA ALA A 79 7.74 -6.98 -0.56
C ALA A 79 7.82 -5.44 -0.76
N CYS A 80 6.74 -4.81 -1.21
CA CYS A 80 6.67 -3.35 -1.34
C CYS A 80 6.84 -2.67 0.03
N LEU A 81 6.23 -3.18 1.10
CA LEU A 81 6.44 -2.66 2.46
C LEU A 81 7.91 -2.70 2.86
N ARG A 82 8.60 -3.81 2.56
CA ARG A 82 10.02 -3.95 2.88
C ARG A 82 10.90 -2.93 2.15
N CYS A 83 10.60 -2.66 0.88
CA CYS A 83 11.39 -1.75 0.05
C CYS A 83 11.02 -0.27 0.24
N CYS A 84 9.74 0.02 0.46
CA CYS A 84 9.21 1.39 0.45
C CYS A 84 9.06 1.99 1.85
N TRP A 85 9.05 1.17 2.92
CA TRP A 85 9.06 1.67 4.29
C TRP A 85 10.49 1.80 4.80
N ALA A 86 11.02 3.02 4.69
CA ALA A 86 12.41 3.36 4.97
C ALA A 86 12.91 2.88 6.34
N GLU A 87 12.09 3.13 7.36
CA GLU A 87 12.41 2.95 8.76
C GLU A 87 11.13 2.46 9.46
N PRO A 88 11.09 1.26 10.04
CA PRO A 88 9.89 0.68 10.65
C PRO A 88 9.38 1.49 11.86
N THR A 89 10.23 2.34 12.45
CA THR A 89 9.83 3.26 13.52
C THR A 89 9.24 4.57 13.00
N GLY A 90 9.46 4.90 11.73
CA GLY A 90 8.98 6.11 11.09
C GLY A 90 7.55 6.00 10.54
N PRO A 91 7.01 7.11 9.98
CA PRO A 91 5.71 7.08 9.32
C PRO A 91 5.76 6.15 8.11
N ILE A 92 4.69 5.37 7.93
CA ILE A 92 4.56 4.44 6.80
C ILE A 92 4.14 5.14 5.50
N TRP A 93 3.59 6.35 5.63
CA TRP A 93 3.18 7.18 4.51
C TRP A 93 3.70 8.62 4.69
N PRO A 94 4.19 9.28 3.62
CA PRO A 94 4.42 8.71 2.29
C PRO A 94 5.57 7.68 2.31
N GLY A 95 5.38 6.57 1.61
CA GLY A 95 6.46 5.59 1.43
C GLY A 95 7.53 6.13 0.49
N MET A 96 8.78 5.68 0.65
CA MET A 96 9.84 5.96 -0.32
C MET A 96 9.60 5.15 -1.61
N PRO A 97 9.89 5.72 -2.79
CA PRO A 97 9.85 4.97 -4.02
C PRO A 97 10.96 3.90 -4.04
N ALA A 98 10.61 2.70 -4.49
CA ALA A 98 11.53 1.62 -4.80
C ALA A 98 11.35 1.20 -6.26
N SER A 99 12.41 0.69 -6.88
CA SER A 99 12.33 0.12 -8.23
C SER A 99 11.54 -1.18 -8.22
N LYS A 100 10.92 -1.51 -9.37
CA LYS A 100 10.26 -2.81 -9.57
C LYS A 100 11.21 -3.98 -9.30
N ASP A 101 12.48 -3.84 -9.66
CA ASP A 101 13.46 -4.93 -9.58
C ASP A 101 13.88 -5.19 -8.12
N GLU A 102 14.01 -4.16 -7.29
CA GLU A 102 14.20 -4.32 -5.84
C GLU A 102 13.03 -5.09 -5.21
N VAL A 103 11.80 -4.76 -5.60
CA VAL A 103 10.60 -5.46 -5.13
C VAL A 103 10.54 -6.90 -5.67
N ALA A 104 10.93 -7.11 -6.93
CA ALA A 104 10.97 -8.44 -7.54
C ALA A 104 11.94 -9.37 -6.83
N ALA A 105 13.12 -8.88 -6.45
CA ALA A 105 14.10 -9.65 -5.69
C ALA A 105 13.54 -10.10 -4.33
N VAL A 106 12.96 -9.17 -3.55
CA VAL A 106 12.35 -9.51 -2.25
C VAL A 106 11.16 -10.46 -2.43
N PHE A 107 10.33 -10.26 -3.44
CA PHE A 107 9.20 -11.15 -3.74
C PHE A 107 9.65 -12.56 -4.17
N GLY A 108 10.75 -12.66 -4.92
CA GLY A 108 11.39 -13.92 -5.30
C GLY A 108 11.80 -14.72 -4.07
N GLU A 109 12.48 -14.10 -3.10
CA GLU A 109 12.87 -14.73 -1.84
C GLU A 109 11.67 -15.21 -1.01
N ILE A 110 10.59 -14.42 -0.96
CA ILE A 110 9.37 -14.79 -0.22
C ILE A 110 8.69 -16.02 -0.87
N THR A 111 8.75 -16.16 -2.18
CA THR A 111 7.98 -17.17 -2.92
C THR A 111 8.77 -18.40 -3.33
N ASN A 112 10.09 -18.30 -3.45
CA ASN A 112 10.99 -19.34 -3.96
C ASN A 112 10.48 -19.96 -5.27
N ARG A 113 10.15 -19.11 -6.25
CA ARG A 113 9.56 -19.49 -7.55
C ARG A 113 10.47 -19.14 -8.72
N ASP A 114 10.20 -19.78 -9.87
CA ASP A 114 10.74 -19.40 -11.16
C ASP A 114 10.54 -17.91 -11.49
N GLU A 115 11.58 -17.27 -12.03
CA GLU A 115 11.66 -15.83 -12.24
C GLU A 115 10.58 -15.30 -13.20
N ALA A 116 10.29 -16.01 -14.28
CA ALA A 116 9.33 -15.57 -15.29
C ALA A 116 7.88 -15.67 -14.79
N ALA A 117 7.57 -16.72 -14.03
CA ALA A 117 6.29 -16.84 -13.33
C ALA A 117 6.14 -15.76 -12.24
N SER A 118 7.23 -15.47 -11.51
CA SER A 118 7.27 -14.44 -10.47
C SER A 118 7.02 -13.04 -11.02
N ASN A 119 7.67 -12.66 -12.13
CA ASN A 119 7.55 -11.34 -12.72
C ASN A 119 6.11 -11.02 -13.22
N ARG A 120 5.45 -11.99 -13.87
CA ARG A 120 4.04 -11.81 -14.29
C ARG A 120 3.11 -11.65 -13.09
N ALA A 121 3.24 -12.51 -12.08
CA ALA A 121 2.44 -12.43 -10.86
C ALA A 121 2.67 -11.11 -10.11
N LEU A 122 3.92 -10.64 -10.06
CA LEU A 122 4.31 -9.36 -9.48
C LEU A 122 3.59 -8.20 -10.16
N LEU A 123 3.67 -8.09 -11.49
CA LEU A 123 3.10 -6.96 -12.22
C LEU A 123 1.57 -6.92 -12.13
N GLU A 124 0.91 -8.09 -12.20
CA GLU A 124 -0.53 -8.20 -11.99
C GLU A 124 -0.95 -7.77 -10.58
N ALA A 125 -0.19 -8.17 -9.56
CA ALA A 125 -0.42 -7.78 -8.19
C ALA A 125 -0.18 -6.27 -7.96
N ILE A 126 0.90 -5.69 -8.52
CA ILE A 126 1.17 -4.25 -8.44
C ILE A 126 0.00 -3.46 -9.03
N ARG A 127 -0.46 -3.81 -10.24
CA ARG A 127 -1.60 -3.11 -10.87
C ARG A 127 -2.88 -3.23 -10.06
N ARG A 128 -3.15 -4.41 -9.47
CA ARG A 128 -4.31 -4.63 -8.59
C ARG A 128 -4.22 -3.80 -7.31
N LEU A 129 -3.06 -3.77 -6.68
CA LEU A 129 -2.82 -2.98 -5.47
C LEU A 129 -2.87 -1.46 -5.75
N ALA A 130 -2.36 -1.02 -6.90
CA ALA A 130 -2.43 0.36 -7.35
C ALA A 130 -3.88 0.79 -7.63
N GLY A 131 -4.66 -0.04 -8.33
CA GLY A 131 -6.10 0.19 -8.53
C GLY A 131 -6.90 0.26 -7.23
N ALA A 132 -6.37 -0.32 -6.15
CA ALA A 132 -6.93 -0.27 -4.80
C ALA A 132 -6.21 0.76 -3.89
N ALA A 133 -5.37 1.65 -4.43
CA ALA A 133 -4.64 2.69 -3.69
C ALA A 133 -3.77 2.19 -2.51
N TRP A 134 -3.39 0.91 -2.52
CA TRP A 134 -2.40 0.36 -1.60
C TRP A 134 -0.97 0.70 -2.02
N LEU A 135 -0.76 0.90 -3.32
CA LEU A 135 0.50 1.30 -3.92
C LEU A 135 0.25 2.48 -4.86
N LEU A 136 1.28 3.29 -5.07
CA LEU A 136 1.37 4.18 -6.23
C LEU A 136 2.35 3.54 -7.21
N TRP A 137 1.94 3.39 -8.47
CA TRP A 137 2.74 2.76 -9.52
C TRP A 137 3.04 3.76 -10.62
N ASP A 138 4.33 4.07 -10.80
CA ASP A 138 4.85 4.82 -11.93
C ASP A 138 5.32 3.83 -12.99
N GLU A 139 4.43 3.52 -13.93
CA GLU A 139 4.71 2.55 -14.99
C GLU A 139 5.83 3.00 -15.93
N PRO A 140 5.94 4.28 -16.36
CA PRO A 140 7.11 4.74 -17.13
C PRO A 140 8.44 4.60 -16.38
N GLY A 141 8.51 5.01 -15.12
CA GLY A 141 9.73 4.92 -14.31
C GLY A 141 9.99 3.53 -13.72
N GLN A 142 9.03 2.61 -13.83
CA GLN A 142 9.04 1.29 -13.18
C GLN A 142 9.30 1.39 -11.67
N THR A 143 8.73 2.40 -11.01
CA THR A 143 8.88 2.61 -9.57
C THR A 143 7.55 2.47 -8.84
N VAL A 144 7.63 1.97 -7.61
CA VAL A 144 6.48 1.77 -6.73
C VAL A 144 6.71 2.44 -5.39
N SER A 145 5.67 3.02 -4.81
CA SER A 145 5.68 3.53 -3.43
C SER A 145 4.40 3.12 -2.70
N LEU A 146 4.38 3.28 -1.37
CA LEU A 146 3.20 2.96 -0.58
C LEU A 146 2.08 3.98 -0.84
N GLY A 147 0.91 3.46 -1.20
CA GLY A 147 -0.27 4.25 -1.48
C GLY A 147 -0.96 4.75 -0.20
N PRO A 148 -1.85 5.75 -0.32
CA PRO A 148 -2.46 6.44 0.82
C PRO A 148 -3.21 5.51 1.77
N ARG A 149 -3.69 4.36 1.29
CA ARG A 149 -4.46 3.41 2.09
C ARG A 149 -3.66 2.81 3.25
N VAL A 150 -2.32 2.76 3.17
CA VAL A 150 -1.49 2.27 4.29
C VAL A 150 -1.57 3.18 5.52
N ALA A 151 -1.91 4.46 5.35
CA ALA A 151 -2.07 5.40 6.46
C ALA A 151 -3.35 5.16 7.27
N ALA A 152 -4.27 4.32 6.77
CA ALA A 152 -5.46 3.91 7.51
C ALA A 152 -5.19 2.77 8.51
N TRP A 153 -3.99 2.17 8.51
CA TRP A 153 -3.62 1.15 9.48
C TRP A 153 -3.48 1.73 10.89
N GLY A 154 -4.08 1.02 11.86
CA GLY A 154 -4.04 1.40 13.27
C GLY A 154 -2.73 1.03 13.95
N SER A 155 -2.63 1.35 15.24
CA SER A 155 -1.43 1.09 16.04
C SER A 155 -1.07 -0.41 16.14
N ALA A 156 -2.10 -1.26 16.25
CA ALA A 156 -1.95 -2.72 16.30
C ALA A 156 -1.47 -3.32 14.96
N ASP A 157 -2.03 -2.83 13.84
CA ASP A 157 -1.60 -3.22 12.49
C ASP A 157 -0.13 -2.86 12.29
N LEU A 158 0.24 -1.60 12.60
CA LEU A 158 1.63 -1.14 12.46
C LEU A 158 2.60 -1.94 13.31
N SER A 159 2.20 -2.35 14.52
CA SER A 159 3.04 -3.21 15.37
C SER A 159 3.28 -4.57 14.71
N THR A 160 2.23 -5.19 14.16
CA THR A 160 2.33 -6.46 13.42
C THR A 160 3.20 -6.33 12.16
N LEU A 161 3.01 -5.24 11.41
CA LEU A 161 3.76 -4.95 10.20
C LEU A 161 5.24 -4.70 10.45
N ARG A 162 5.61 -4.12 11.60
CA ARG A 162 7.03 -3.96 12.00
C ARG A 162 7.70 -5.30 12.23
N GLU A 163 7.01 -6.25 12.88
CA GLU A 163 7.54 -7.61 13.03
C GLU A 163 7.70 -8.29 11.67
N LEU A 164 6.69 -8.18 10.80
CA LEU A 164 6.78 -8.69 9.43
C LEU A 164 7.96 -8.10 8.67
N TRP A 165 8.13 -6.77 8.71
CA TRP A 165 9.21 -6.06 8.04
C TRP A 165 10.60 -6.57 8.48
N ARG A 166 10.78 -6.87 9.78
CA ARG A 166 12.06 -7.39 10.31
C ARG A 166 12.35 -8.82 9.86
N MET A 167 11.33 -9.62 9.58
CA MET A 167 11.50 -11.00 9.09
C MET A 167 11.79 -11.07 7.60
N LEU A 168 11.47 -10.02 6.84
CA LEU A 168 11.64 -10.01 5.39
C LEU A 168 13.07 -9.60 4.99
N PRO A 169 13.66 -10.28 3.98
CA PRO A 169 14.98 -9.92 3.48
C PRO A 169 14.97 -8.53 2.86
N SER A 170 16.02 -7.74 3.08
CA SER A 170 16.27 -6.54 2.28
C SER A 170 16.92 -6.87 0.96
N PHE A 171 16.69 -6.02 -0.04
CA PHE A 171 17.42 -6.07 -1.30
C PHE A 171 18.95 -6.04 -1.09
N ALA A 172 19.44 -5.24 -0.14
CA ALA A 172 20.87 -5.15 0.17
C ALA A 172 21.45 -6.46 0.74
N GLU A 173 20.66 -7.27 1.43
CA GLU A 173 21.07 -8.60 1.91
C GLU A 173 21.10 -9.64 0.78
N ILE A 174 20.12 -9.58 -0.13
CA ILE A 174 20.03 -10.50 -1.28
C ILE A 174 21.27 -10.36 -2.18
N GLY A 175 21.61 -9.13 -2.57
CA GLY A 175 22.78 -8.88 -3.42
C GLY A 175 24.13 -9.25 -2.77
N ARG A 176 24.21 -9.33 -1.44
CA ARG A 176 25.43 -9.79 -0.73
C ARG A 176 25.55 -11.32 -0.72
N SER A 177 24.45 -12.04 -0.66
CA SER A 177 24.44 -13.51 -0.68
C SER A 177 24.94 -14.05 -2.02
N ASP A 178 24.55 -13.42 -3.14
CA ASP A 178 25.01 -13.81 -4.48
C ASP A 178 26.51 -13.56 -4.70
N ALA A 179 27.06 -12.50 -4.10
CA ALA A 179 28.48 -12.18 -4.20
C ALA A 179 29.38 -13.09 -3.32
N GLY A 180 28.80 -13.76 -2.31
CA GLY A 180 29.51 -14.65 -1.39
C GLY A 180 29.70 -16.08 -1.87
N GLY A 181 29.02 -16.49 -2.95
CA GLY A 181 29.05 -17.86 -3.50
C GLY A 181 30.26 -18.20 -4.39
N LEU A 182 31.20 -17.29 -4.55
CA LEU A 182 32.45 -17.49 -5.31
C LEU A 182 33.64 -17.59 -4.36
N ARG A 183 33.81 -18.73 -3.68
CA ARG A 183 35.07 -19.15 -3.08
C ARG A 183 35.27 -20.65 -3.18
#